data_AF-A7GJU0-F1
#
_entry.id   AF-A7GJU0-F1
#
_cell.length_a   1.000
_cell.length_b   1.000
_cell.length_c   1.000
_cell.angle_alpha   90.00
_cell.angle_beta   90.00
_cell.angle_gamma   90.00
#
_symmetry.space_group_name_H-M   'P 1'
#
loop_
_entity.id
_entity.type
_entity.pdbx_description
1 polymer ?
#
loop_
_entity_poly.entity_id
_entity_poly.type
_entity_poly.pdbx_seq_one_letter_code
_entity_poly.pdbx_strand_id
1 'polypeptide(L)' 'MEPLNEICIICEHKRNEGIYVQDRFICDECEKDMVNTETNDPKYIYYLKQLKKIEVSYF' A
#
# COMPACT_ATOMS: atom_id res chain seq x y z
N MET A 1 -10.06 3.72 19.81
CA MET A 1 -10.35 4.35 18.49
C MET A 1 -10.84 3.23 17.62
N GLU A 2 -12.06 3.32 17.09
CA GLU A 2 -12.56 2.30 16.15
C GLU A 2 -11.64 2.28 14.92
N PRO A 3 -11.36 1.11 14.31
CA PRO A 3 -10.65 1.07 13.05
C PRO A 3 -11.50 1.81 12.03
N LEU A 4 -11.06 3.02 11.67
CA LEU A 4 -11.61 3.71 10.53
C LEU A 4 -11.43 2.75 9.35
N ASN A 5 -12.51 2.51 8.61
CA ASN A 5 -12.46 1.69 7.39
C ASN A 5 -11.66 2.47 6.34
N GLU A 6 -10.34 2.31 6.38
CA GLU A 6 -9.39 3.09 5.61
C GLU A 6 -9.14 2.44 4.26
N ILE A 7 -8.93 3.27 3.24
CA ILE A 7 -8.78 2.78 1.87
C ILE A 7 -7.30 2.49 1.64
N CYS A 8 -6.98 1.22 1.40
CA CYS A 8 -5.62 0.81 1.06
C CYS A 8 -5.23 1.43 -0.28
N ILE A 9 -4.09 2.13 -0.34
CA ILE A 9 -3.62 2.75 -1.59
C ILE A 9 -3.21 1.74 -2.66
N ILE A 10 -2.96 0.48 -2.27
CA ILE A 10 -2.50 -0.55 -3.17
C ILE A 10 -3.69 -1.19 -3.88
N CYS A 11 -4.60 -1.79 -3.11
CA CYS A 11 -5.75 -2.51 -3.67
C CYS A 11 -7.02 -1.66 -3.78
N GLU A 12 -7.03 -0.43 -3.27
CA GLU A 12 -8.17 0.51 -3.29
C GLU A 12 -9.43 0.00 -2.55
N HIS A 13 -9.27 -0.98 -1.66
CA HIS A 13 -10.34 -1.52 -0.83
C HIS A 13 -10.30 -0.98 0.60
N LYS A 14 -11.47 -0.89 1.23
CA LYS A 14 -11.60 -0.61 2.66
C LYS A 14 -11.10 -1.79 3.47
N ARG A 15 -10.20 -1.50 4.42
CA ARG A 15 -9.63 -2.48 5.34
C ARG A 15 -9.53 -1.87 6.73
N ASN A 16 -9.50 -2.76 7.73
CA ASN A 16 -9.50 -2.37 9.14
C ASN A 16 -8.10 -2.44 9.78
N GLU A 17 -7.17 -3.13 9.11
CA GLU A 17 -5.85 -3.44 9.64
C GLU A 17 -4.78 -3.24 8.56
N GLY A 18 -3.62 -2.78 8.98
CA GLY A 18 -2.52 -2.44 8.08
C GLY A 18 -1.52 -1.49 8.71
N ILE A 19 -0.67 -0.92 7.86
CA ILE A 19 0.34 0.06 8.21
C ILE A 19 0.08 1.38 7.50
N TYR A 20 0.62 2.46 8.07
CA TYR A 20 0.67 3.76 7.41
C TYR A 20 2.09 4.06 6.95
N VAL A 21 2.21 4.48 5.69
CA VAL A 21 3.44 5.04 5.13
C VAL A 21 3.15 6.50 4.85
N GLN A 22 3.70 7.39 5.69
CA GLN A 22 3.33 8.81 5.74
C GLN A 22 1.83 9.00 6.05
N ASP A 23 1.07 9.61 5.14
CA ASP A 23 -0.38 9.84 5.23
C ASP A 23 -1.20 8.81 4.44
N ARG A 24 -0.57 7.73 3.96
CA ARG A 24 -1.19 6.70 3.13
C ARG A 24 -1.30 5.38 3.87
N PHE A 25 -2.48 4.76 3.79
CA PHE A 25 -2.77 3.47 4.41
C PHE A 25 -2.50 2.31 3.43
N ILE A 26 -1.83 1.26 3.92
CA ILE A 26 -1.59 0.00 3.21
C ILE A 26 -2.11 -1.13 4.10
N CYS A 27 -3.05 -1.94 3.59
CA CYS A 27 -3.58 -3.06 4.37
C CYS A 27 -2.56 -4.18 4.53
N ASP A 28 -2.73 -4.99 5.58
CA ASP A 28 -1.82 -6.08 5.94
C ASP A 28 -1.65 -7.12 4.82
N GLU A 29 -2.72 -7.44 4.08
CA GLU A 29 -2.67 -8.33 2.92
C GLU A 29 -1.71 -7.81 1.83
N CYS A 30 -1.81 -6.52 1.50
CA CYS A 30 -0.97 -5.90 0.49
C CYS A 30 0.47 -5.74 0.97
N GLU A 31 0.67 -5.38 2.23
CA GLU A 31 2.01 -5.29 2.84
C GLU A 31 2.73 -6.65 2.77
N LYS A 32 2.07 -7.72 3.21
CA LYS A 32 2.61 -9.08 3.14
C LYS A 32 2.87 -9.52 1.70
N ASP A 33 1.92 -9.34 0.78
CA ASP A 33 2.12 -9.76 -0.62
C ASP A 33 3.28 -8.97 -1.26
N MET A 34 3.38 -7.67 -1.01
CA MET A 34 4.46 -6.82 -1.51
C MET A 34 5.84 -7.26 -1.02
N VAL A 35 6.01 -7.51 0.29
CA VAL A 35 7.30 -7.92 0.87
C VAL A 35 7.74 -9.30 0.35
N ASN A 36 6.78 -10.17 0.02
CA ASN A 36 7.05 -11.50 -0.53
C ASN A 36 7.06 -11.54 -2.07
N THR A 37 6.85 -10.41 -2.77
CA THR A 37 6.87 -10.36 -4.23
C THR A 37 8.29 -10.19 -4.74
N GLU A 38 8.75 -11.17 -5.53
CA GLU A 38 10.05 -11.11 -6.20
C GLU A 38 10.11 -9.96 -7.21
N THR A 39 11.28 -9.34 -7.34
CA THR A 39 11.48 -8.18 -8.22
C THR A 39 11.27 -8.46 -9.72
N ASN A 40 11.31 -9.74 -10.11
CA ASN A 40 11.04 -10.19 -11.48
C ASN A 40 9.56 -10.55 -11.72
N ASP A 41 8.72 -10.53 -10.69
CA ASP A 41 7.30 -10.81 -10.81
C ASP A 41 6.58 -9.61 -11.46
N PRO A 42 5.71 -9.82 -12.46
CA PRO A 42 4.90 -8.75 -13.05
C PRO A 42 4.11 -7.89 -12.04
N LYS A 43 3.71 -8.47 -10.90
CA LYS A 43 3.04 -7.76 -9.79
C LYS A 43 3.94 -6.72 -9.13
N TYR A 44 5.26 -6.90 -9.13
CA TYR A 44 6.18 -5.92 -8.58
C TYR A 44 6.02 -4.55 -9.24
N ILE A 45 5.81 -4.53 -10.56
CA ILE A 45 5.56 -3.29 -11.33
C ILE A 45 4.25 -2.63 -10.88
N TYR A 46 3.22 -3.41 -10.57
CA TYR A 46 1.96 -2.88 -10.05
C TYR A 46 2.18 -2.19 -8.69
N TYR A 47 2.91 -2.82 -7.77
CA TYR A 47 3.22 -2.24 -6.47
C TYR A 47 4.02 -0.94 -6.58
N LEU A 48 5.02 -0.89 -7.45
CA LEU A 48 5.78 0.35 -7.70
C LEU A 48 4.89 1.49 -8.23
N LYS A 49 3.92 1.20 -9.10
CA LYS A 49 2.98 2.21 -9.60
C LYS A 49 2.09 2.78 -8.49
N GLN A 50 1.62 1.94 -7.57
CA GLN A 50 0.81 2.39 -6.44
C GLN A 50 1.65 3.19 -5.44
N LEU A 51 2.87 2.72 -5.13
CA LEU A 51 3.79 3.41 -4.20
C LEU A 51 4.23 4.78 -4.72
N LYS A 52 4.36 4.96 -6.03
CA LYS A 52 4.62 6.29 -6.63
C LYS A 52 3.51 7.31 -6.33
N LYS A 53 2.29 6.89 -6.01
CA LYS A 53 1.21 7.80 -5.57
C LYS A 53 1.48 8.41 -4.18
N ILE A 54 2.43 7.86 -3.42
CA ILE A 54 2.90 8.39 -2.13
C ILE A 54 3.96 9.49 -2.34
N GLU A 55 4.31 9.84 -3.59
CA GLU A 55 5.40 10.77 -3.89
C GLU A 55 5.38 12.00 -2.98
N VAL A 56 6.49 12.15 -2.25
CA VAL A 56 6.74 13.29 -1.38
C VAL A 56 7.12 14.45 -2.28
N SER A 57 6.28 15.48 -2.31
CA SER A 57 6.59 16.77 -2.92
C SER A 57 7.74 17.44 -2.14
N TYR A 58 8.98 16.98 -2.31
CA TYR A 58 10.16 17.79 -2.03
C TYR A 58 10.42 18.66 -3.26
N PHE A 59 9.63 19.73 -3.39
CA PHE A 59 9.94 20.93 -4.15
C PHE A 59 9.78 22.14 -3.23
#